data_AF-A0A1V3IE71-F1
#
_entry.id   AF-A0A1V3IE71-F1
#
_cell.length_a   1.000
_cell.length_b   1.000
_cell.length_c   1.000
_cell.angle_alpha   90.00
_cell.angle_beta   90.00
_cell.angle_gamma   90.00
#
_symmetry.space_group_name_H-M   'P 1'
#
loop_
_entity.id
_entity.type
_entity.pdbx_description
1 polymer ?
#
loop_
_entity_poly.entity_id
_entity_poly.type
_entity_poly.pdbx_seq_one_letter_code
_entity_poly.pdbx_strand_id
1 'polypeptide(L)'
;MKFIFGSLNNMKKFIFIIICLYSQFVFSNTSLFNKVQQKLKIDPIAFEQFQYLGTLHCIDKYLMVEKNGSFYQAYLELDLSLSPITRLFNFDDLDNAYKELEQNITKVKRDSPRRLDFNNYVEICRRNFHSNNIHNYYSTFILNKKNYIKEGDPETLWEKEDIEQNMKDYLEYGKIDYRRFL
;
A
#
# COMPACT_ATOMS: atom_id res chain seq x y z
N MET A 1 5.88 -35.64 52.09
CA MET A 1 5.53 -35.43 50.65
C MET A 1 4.60 -34.23 50.39
N LYS A 2 4.55 -33.21 51.26
CA LYS A 2 3.71 -32.00 51.05
C LYS A 2 4.48 -30.77 50.51
N PHE A 3 5.81 -30.82 50.48
CA PHE A 3 6.65 -29.69 50.04
C PHE A 3 6.83 -29.56 48.52
N ILE A 4 6.53 -30.61 47.75
CA ILE A 4 6.78 -30.61 46.29
C ILE A 4 5.58 -30.03 45.51
N PHE A 5 4.36 -30.14 46.04
CA PHE A 5 3.13 -29.69 45.36
C PHE A 5 2.95 -28.16 45.33
N GLY A 6 3.48 -27.43 46.32
CA GLY A 6 3.47 -25.96 46.31
C GLY A 6 4.42 -25.36 45.27
N SER A 7 5.56 -26.03 45.04
CA SER A 7 6.60 -25.61 44.09
C SER A 7 6.12 -25.71 42.63
N LEU A 8 5.47 -26.81 42.26
CA LEU A 8 4.94 -27.00 40.89
C LEU A 8 3.86 -25.99 40.50
N ASN A 9 3.01 -25.57 41.45
CA ASN A 9 1.96 -24.60 41.19
C ASN A 9 2.52 -23.17 41.03
N ASN A 10 3.58 -22.85 41.77
CA ASN A 10 4.32 -21.60 41.62
C ASN A 10 5.12 -21.56 40.31
N MET A 11 5.71 -22.68 39.89
CA MET A 11 6.46 -22.78 38.64
C MET A 11 5.57 -22.61 37.40
N LYS A 12 4.35 -23.17 37.42
CA LYS A 12 3.34 -22.95 36.37
C LYS A 12 2.88 -21.51 36.28
N LYS A 13 2.65 -20.85 37.43
CA LYS A 13 2.34 -19.40 37.47
C LYS A 13 3.49 -18.56 36.93
N PHE A 14 4.73 -18.90 37.27
CA PHE A 14 5.92 -18.22 36.73
C PHE A 14 6.04 -18.35 35.22
N ILE A 15 5.85 -19.57 34.68
CA ILE A 15 5.85 -19.82 33.23
C ILE A 15 4.72 -19.02 32.56
N PHE A 16 3.53 -18.99 33.15
CA PHE A 16 2.41 -18.22 32.62
C PHE A 16 2.69 -16.72 32.62
N ILE A 17 3.30 -16.19 33.68
CA ILE A 17 3.74 -14.79 33.77
C ILE A 17 4.80 -14.49 32.70
N ILE A 18 5.78 -15.38 32.50
CA ILE A 18 6.80 -15.23 31.46
C ILE A 18 6.15 -15.23 30.06
N ILE A 19 5.18 -16.10 29.80
CA ILE A 19 4.44 -16.13 28.53
C ILE A 19 3.61 -14.86 28.34
N CYS A 20 2.93 -14.38 29.39
CA CYS A 20 2.18 -13.12 29.34
C CYS A 20 3.11 -11.92 29.07
N LEU A 21 4.26 -11.85 29.75
CA LEU A 21 5.26 -10.79 29.54
C LEU A 21 5.89 -10.87 28.15
N TYR A 22 6.20 -12.08 27.65
CA TYR A 22 6.68 -12.28 26.28
C TYR A 22 5.61 -11.91 25.25
N SER A 23 4.34 -12.25 25.48
CA SER A 23 3.24 -11.88 24.59
C SER A 23 3.07 -10.35 24.52
N GLN A 24 3.21 -9.65 25.65
CA GLN A 24 3.19 -8.19 25.69
C GLN A 24 4.43 -7.57 25.03
N PHE A 25 5.61 -8.19 25.16
CA PHE A 25 6.82 -7.72 24.49
C PHE A 25 6.73 -7.89 22.96
N VAL A 26 6.17 -9.02 22.49
CA VAL A 26 5.92 -9.28 21.07
C VAL A 26 4.82 -8.36 20.52
N PHE A 27 3.79 -8.02 21.31
CA PHE A 27 2.71 -7.13 20.90
C PHE A 27 3.03 -5.63 21.02
N SER A 28 3.96 -5.20 21.89
CA SER A 28 4.11 -3.78 22.24
C SER A 28 5.21 -3.00 21.52
N ASN A 29 5.95 -3.58 20.56
CA ASN A 29 7.11 -2.90 19.96
C ASN A 29 7.15 -2.81 18.43
N THR A 30 6.05 -3.08 17.73
CA THR A 30 5.96 -2.75 16.29
C THR A 30 5.57 -1.28 16.13
N SER A 31 6.46 -0.49 15.50
CA SER A 31 6.16 0.91 15.14
C SER A 31 4.85 0.99 14.33
N LEU A 32 4.15 2.11 14.41
CA LEU A 32 2.91 2.36 13.66
C LEU A 32 3.10 2.03 12.16
N PHE A 33 4.22 2.49 11.60
CA PHE A 33 4.64 2.21 10.24
C PHE A 33 4.74 0.71 9.95
N ASN A 34 5.40 -0.07 10.81
CA ASN A 34 5.51 -1.52 10.62
C ASN A 34 4.14 -2.19 10.61
N LYS A 35 3.20 -1.73 11.45
CA LYS A 35 1.82 -2.28 11.46
C LYS A 35 1.11 -2.00 10.13
N VAL A 36 1.24 -0.78 9.59
CA VAL A 36 0.69 -0.40 8.28
C VAL A 36 1.25 -1.29 7.18
N GLN A 37 2.57 -1.49 7.15
CA GLN A 37 3.21 -2.36 6.17
C GLN A 37 2.71 -3.80 6.25
N GLN A 38 2.53 -4.34 7.46
CA GLN A 38 2.01 -5.71 7.62
C GLN A 38 0.56 -5.82 7.16
N LYS A 39 -0.26 -4.79 7.40
CA LYS A 39 -1.64 -4.75 6.88
C LYS A 39 -1.65 -4.70 5.35
N LEU A 40 -0.90 -3.78 4.73
CA LEU A 40 -0.81 -3.64 3.26
C LEU A 40 -0.40 -4.95 2.56
N LYS A 41 0.52 -5.73 3.15
CA LYS A 41 0.94 -7.02 2.58
C LYS A 41 -0.19 -8.03 2.35
N ILE A 42 -1.27 -7.94 3.12
CA ILE A 42 -2.38 -8.89 3.09
C ILE A 42 -3.71 -8.23 2.74
N ASP A 43 -3.71 -6.94 2.40
CA ASP A 43 -4.91 -6.17 2.08
C ASP A 43 -5.21 -6.29 0.57
N PRO A 44 -6.23 -7.07 0.17
CA PRO A 44 -6.54 -7.25 -1.25
C PRO A 44 -7.05 -5.96 -1.89
N ILE A 45 -7.72 -5.09 -1.14
CA ILE A 45 -8.29 -3.85 -1.68
C ILE A 45 -7.15 -2.89 -2.05
N ALA A 46 -6.20 -2.69 -1.15
CA ALA A 46 -5.04 -1.83 -1.41
C ALA A 46 -4.19 -2.37 -2.58
N PHE A 47 -4.05 -3.70 -2.69
CA PHE A 47 -3.35 -4.32 -3.80
C PHE A 47 -4.10 -4.14 -5.14
N GLU A 48 -5.41 -4.37 -5.17
CA GLU A 48 -6.24 -4.17 -6.37
C GLU A 48 -6.21 -2.71 -6.84
N GLN A 49 -6.24 -1.74 -5.91
CA GLN A 49 -6.09 -0.32 -6.23
C GLN A 49 -4.71 -0.01 -6.85
N PHE A 50 -3.65 -0.62 -6.34
CA PHE A 50 -2.32 -0.49 -6.92
C PHE A 50 -2.26 -1.08 -8.35
N GLN A 51 -2.91 -2.22 -8.59
CA GLN A 51 -2.98 -2.83 -9.94
C GLN A 51 -3.81 -1.99 -10.90
N TYR A 52 -4.93 -1.43 -10.42
CA TYR A 52 -5.82 -0.57 -11.19
C TYR A 52 -5.09 0.69 -11.65
N LEU A 53 -4.47 1.43 -10.73
CA LEU A 53 -3.71 2.64 -11.04
C LEU A 53 -2.55 2.35 -12.02
N GLY A 54 -1.81 1.25 -11.80
CA GLY A 54 -0.74 0.85 -12.71
C GLY A 54 -1.23 0.47 -14.11
N THR A 55 -2.39 -0.18 -14.21
CA THR A 55 -3.02 -0.49 -15.50
C THR A 55 -3.35 0.80 -16.26
N LEU A 56 -3.90 1.80 -15.58
CA LEU A 56 -4.22 3.10 -16.19
C LEU A 56 -2.97 3.88 -16.60
N HIS A 57 -1.92 3.88 -15.76
CA HIS A 57 -0.64 4.50 -16.09
C HIS A 57 -0.04 3.90 -17.37
N CYS A 58 -0.09 2.58 -17.50
CA CYS A 58 0.36 1.88 -18.71
C CYS A 58 -0.46 2.25 -19.95
N ILE A 59 -1.79 2.38 -19.82
CA ILE A 59 -2.67 2.79 -20.91
C ILE A 59 -2.32 4.22 -21.35
N ASP A 60 -2.23 5.17 -20.41
CA ASP A 60 -1.90 6.57 -20.70
C ASP A 60 -0.58 6.68 -21.46
N LYS A 61 0.43 5.90 -21.08
CA LYS A 61 1.71 5.81 -21.79
C LYS A 61 1.56 5.35 -23.24
N TYR A 62 0.78 4.30 -23.51
CA TYR A 62 0.53 3.84 -24.89
C TYR A 62 -0.24 4.86 -25.72
N LEU A 63 -1.12 5.61 -25.09
CA LEU A 63 -1.87 6.68 -25.73
C LEU A 63 -1.06 7.97 -25.92
N MET A 64 0.12 8.08 -25.30
CA MET A 64 0.92 9.30 -25.24
C MET A 64 0.14 10.46 -24.61
N VAL A 65 -0.60 10.18 -23.53
CA VAL A 65 -1.26 11.21 -22.74
C VAL A 65 -0.21 11.86 -21.84
N GLU A 66 0.11 13.12 -22.12
CA GLU A 66 1.20 13.83 -21.42
C GLU A 66 0.77 14.46 -20.09
N LYS A 67 -0.53 14.78 -19.93
CA LYS A 67 -1.06 15.45 -18.73
C LYS A 67 -2.47 15.00 -18.40
N ASN A 68 -2.75 14.90 -17.11
CA ASN A 68 -4.09 14.66 -16.54
C ASN A 68 -4.81 13.46 -17.16
N GLY A 69 -4.05 12.41 -17.47
CA GLY A 69 -4.57 11.17 -18.03
C GLY A 69 -5.40 10.36 -17.04
N SER A 70 -5.84 9.19 -17.48
CA SER A 70 -6.70 8.28 -16.73
C SER A 70 -6.09 7.93 -15.36
N PHE A 71 -4.77 7.76 -15.29
CA PHE A 71 -4.06 7.52 -14.03
C PHE A 71 -4.21 8.66 -13.03
N TYR A 72 -4.00 9.90 -13.46
CA TYR A 72 -4.14 11.08 -12.60
C TYR A 72 -5.58 11.27 -12.12
N GLN A 73 -6.56 11.13 -13.01
CA GLN A 73 -7.97 11.24 -12.63
C GLN A 73 -8.36 10.16 -11.61
N ALA A 74 -7.97 8.91 -11.85
CA ALA A 74 -8.24 7.82 -10.92
C ALA A 74 -7.55 8.01 -9.55
N TYR A 75 -6.34 8.56 -9.53
CA TYR A 75 -5.68 8.92 -8.28
C TYR A 75 -6.50 9.95 -7.50
N LEU A 76 -6.97 11.03 -8.16
CA LEU A 76 -7.82 12.04 -7.49
C LEU A 76 -9.15 11.45 -7.00
N GLU A 77 -9.81 10.62 -7.80
CA GLU A 77 -11.05 9.95 -7.40
C GLU A 77 -10.85 9.07 -6.16
N LEU A 78 -9.77 8.28 -6.15
CA LEU A 78 -9.41 7.46 -5.00
C LEU A 78 -9.10 8.33 -3.77
N ASP A 79 -8.40 9.45 -3.94
CA ASP A 79 -8.11 10.36 -2.83
C ASP A 79 -9.38 10.95 -2.23
N LEU A 80 -10.28 11.46 -3.06
CA LEU A 80 -11.58 11.97 -2.64
C LEU A 80 -12.44 10.92 -1.94
N SER A 81 -12.31 9.65 -2.35
CA SER A 81 -13.00 8.52 -1.72
C SER A 81 -12.32 8.00 -0.43
N LEU A 82 -11.23 8.65 0.00
CA LEU A 82 -10.45 8.27 1.19
C LEU A 82 -9.81 6.88 1.09
N SER A 83 -9.41 6.52 -0.12
CA SER A 83 -8.73 5.27 -0.44
C SER A 83 -7.41 5.12 0.32
N PRO A 84 -7.07 3.90 0.79
CA PRO A 84 -5.81 3.68 1.50
C PRO A 84 -4.58 3.94 0.62
N ILE A 85 -4.63 3.67 -0.69
CA ILE A 85 -3.44 3.79 -1.55
C ILE A 85 -3.02 5.27 -1.69
N THR A 86 -3.96 6.18 -1.93
CA THR A 86 -3.67 7.61 -2.17
C THR A 86 -3.50 8.39 -0.88
N ARG A 87 -3.94 7.83 0.25
CA ARG A 87 -3.76 8.44 1.56
C ARG A 87 -2.46 8.03 2.26
N LEU A 88 -1.79 7.00 1.76
CA LEU A 88 -0.50 6.55 2.28
C LEU A 88 0.66 6.90 1.36
N PHE A 89 0.42 6.96 0.04
CA PHE A 89 1.43 7.16 -1.00
C PHE A 89 1.02 8.37 -1.86
N ASN A 90 1.97 9.26 -2.16
CA ASN A 90 1.70 10.40 -3.05
C ASN A 90 1.68 9.96 -4.52
N PHE A 91 1.22 10.88 -5.38
CA PHE A 91 1.12 10.64 -6.81
C PHE A 91 2.48 10.35 -7.44
N ASP A 92 3.49 11.19 -7.15
CA ASP A 92 4.82 11.11 -7.75
C ASP A 92 5.54 9.78 -7.46
N ASP A 93 5.43 9.27 -6.24
CA ASP A 93 6.07 8.01 -5.84
C ASP A 93 5.38 6.80 -6.51
N LEU A 94 4.05 6.86 -6.70
CA LEU A 94 3.31 5.85 -7.48
C LEU A 94 3.67 5.90 -8.96
N ASP A 95 3.69 7.10 -9.56
CA ASP A 95 4.09 7.35 -10.94
C ASP A 95 5.49 6.80 -11.23
N ASN A 96 6.46 7.12 -10.36
CA ASN A 96 7.83 6.61 -10.47
C ASN A 96 7.88 5.08 -10.35
N ALA A 97 7.15 4.49 -9.41
CA ALA A 97 7.10 3.04 -9.24
C ALA A 97 6.53 2.34 -10.49
N TYR A 98 5.48 2.90 -11.11
CA TYR A 98 4.92 2.35 -12.35
C TYR A 98 5.87 2.51 -13.53
N LYS A 99 6.55 3.65 -13.67
CA LYS A 99 7.59 3.84 -14.70
C LYS A 99 8.70 2.79 -14.60
N GLU A 100 9.19 2.50 -13.40
CA GLU A 100 10.20 1.45 -13.17
C GLU A 100 9.68 0.04 -13.50
N LEU A 101 8.46 -0.27 -13.07
CA LEU A 101 7.78 -1.54 -13.37
C LEU A 101 7.67 -1.76 -14.88
N GLU A 102 7.17 -0.76 -15.60
CA GLU A 102 6.94 -0.83 -17.04
C GLU A 102 8.21 -0.99 -17.88
N GLN A 103 9.34 -0.42 -17.43
CA GLN A 103 10.63 -0.65 -18.09
C GLN A 103 11.01 -2.14 -18.08
N ASN A 104 10.62 -2.86 -17.02
CA ASN A 104 10.96 -4.26 -16.82
C ASN A 104 9.94 -5.23 -17.45
N ILE A 105 8.65 -4.87 -17.47
CA ILE A 105 7.57 -5.79 -17.89
C ILE A 105 7.01 -5.49 -19.29
N THR A 106 7.13 -4.25 -19.78
CA THR A 106 6.41 -3.80 -20.98
C THR A 106 7.38 -3.46 -22.12
N LYS A 107 7.56 -4.40 -23.05
CA LYS A 107 8.41 -4.21 -24.26
C LYS A 107 7.63 -4.15 -25.58
N VAL A 108 6.33 -3.86 -25.54
CA VAL A 108 5.52 -3.86 -26.77
C VAL A 108 5.73 -2.55 -27.53
N LYS A 109 6.13 -2.66 -28.79
CA LYS A 109 6.25 -1.53 -29.71
C LYS A 109 4.87 -0.98 -30.01
N ARG A 110 4.67 0.33 -29.79
CA ARG A 110 3.42 1.01 -30.12
C ARG A 110 3.18 1.00 -31.64
N ASP A 111 1.92 0.80 -32.00
CA ASP A 111 1.43 0.97 -33.36
C ASP A 111 1.52 2.42 -33.81
N SER A 112 1.43 2.62 -35.13
CA SER A 112 1.21 3.97 -35.66
C SER A 112 -0.16 4.50 -35.19
N PRO A 113 -0.33 5.81 -34.97
CA PRO A 113 -1.60 6.40 -34.53
C PRO A 113 -2.81 6.03 -35.42
N ARG A 114 -2.58 5.75 -36.71
CA ARG A 114 -3.64 5.37 -37.67
C ARG A 114 -4.13 3.92 -37.54
N ARG A 115 -3.48 3.09 -36.72
CA ARG A 115 -3.78 1.66 -36.51
C ARG A 115 -3.76 1.28 -35.04
N LEU A 116 -4.00 2.25 -34.16
CA LEU A 116 -3.97 2.02 -32.72
C LEU A 116 -5.09 1.03 -32.34
N ASP A 117 -4.73 -0.18 -31.92
CA ASP A 117 -5.68 -1.13 -31.34
C ASP A 117 -5.80 -0.88 -29.83
N PHE A 118 -6.74 -0.01 -29.46
CA PHE A 118 -6.98 0.36 -28.06
C PHE A 118 -7.25 -0.86 -27.17
N ASN A 119 -8.08 -1.79 -27.63
CA ASN A 119 -8.47 -2.97 -26.85
C ASN A 119 -7.27 -3.87 -26.57
N ASN A 120 -6.37 -3.99 -27.55
CA ASN A 120 -5.12 -4.72 -27.36
C ASN A 120 -4.24 -4.08 -26.27
N TYR A 121 -4.10 -2.75 -26.24
CA TYR A 121 -3.32 -2.07 -25.20
C TYR A 121 -3.92 -2.21 -23.81
N VAL A 122 -5.25 -2.13 -23.69
CA VAL A 122 -5.95 -2.40 -22.42
C VAL A 122 -5.63 -3.81 -21.94
N GLU A 123 -5.73 -4.82 -22.81
CA GLU A 123 -5.44 -6.21 -22.44
C GLU A 123 -3.96 -6.44 -22.10
N ILE A 124 -3.02 -5.82 -22.81
CA ILE A 124 -1.59 -5.89 -22.50
C ILE A 124 -1.33 -5.31 -21.10
N CYS A 125 -1.81 -4.09 -20.83
CA CYS A 125 -1.62 -3.44 -19.55
C CYS A 125 -2.27 -4.23 -18.41
N ARG A 126 -3.51 -4.69 -18.61
CA ARG A 126 -4.23 -5.52 -17.63
C ARG A 126 -3.46 -6.79 -17.32
N ARG A 127 -3.00 -7.55 -18.33
CA ARG A 127 -2.24 -8.80 -18.13
C ARG A 127 -0.94 -8.56 -17.37
N ASN A 128 -0.23 -7.49 -17.68
CA ASN A 128 1.03 -7.17 -17.00
C ASN A 128 0.78 -6.85 -15.51
N PHE A 129 -0.17 -5.97 -15.21
CA PHE A 129 -0.49 -5.55 -13.84
C PHE A 129 -1.27 -6.59 -13.02
N HIS A 130 -1.85 -7.61 -13.66
CA HIS A 130 -2.48 -8.75 -12.99
C HIS A 130 -1.62 -10.03 -13.00
N SER A 131 -0.34 -9.94 -13.41
CA SER A 131 0.57 -11.07 -13.37
C SER A 131 1.08 -11.36 -11.96
N ASN A 132 1.48 -12.60 -11.69
CA ASN A 132 2.00 -13.03 -10.37
C ASN A 132 3.21 -12.22 -9.90
N ASN A 133 4.00 -11.66 -10.83
CA ASN A 133 5.20 -10.90 -10.49
C ASN A 133 4.87 -9.56 -9.82
N ILE A 134 3.69 -9.00 -10.06
CA ILE A 134 3.29 -7.69 -9.54
C ILE A 134 3.19 -7.68 -8.02
N HIS A 135 2.85 -8.82 -7.41
CA HIS A 135 2.83 -8.94 -5.96
C HIS A 135 4.21 -8.67 -5.33
N ASN A 136 5.29 -9.11 -5.98
CA ASN A 136 6.65 -8.88 -5.48
C ASN A 136 7.05 -7.40 -5.60
N TYR A 137 6.67 -6.76 -6.70
CA TYR A 137 6.88 -5.33 -6.89
C TYR A 137 6.09 -4.50 -5.88
N TYR A 138 4.80 -4.79 -5.69
CA TYR A 138 3.97 -4.17 -4.67
C TYR A 138 4.56 -4.35 -3.27
N SER A 139 4.97 -5.58 -2.92
CA SER A 139 5.61 -5.88 -1.64
C SER A 139 6.88 -5.05 -1.42
N THR A 140 7.68 -4.84 -2.47
CA THR A 140 8.89 -4.01 -2.39
C THR A 140 8.53 -2.53 -2.23
N PHE A 141 7.53 -2.07 -2.99
CA PHE A 141 7.02 -0.70 -2.96
C PHE A 141 6.53 -0.31 -1.56
N ILE A 142 5.65 -1.11 -0.95
CA ILE A 142 5.10 -0.81 0.39
C ILE A 142 6.14 -0.92 1.51
N LEU A 143 7.24 -1.65 1.28
CA LEU A 143 8.33 -1.75 2.25
C LEU A 143 9.23 -0.52 2.26
N ASN A 144 9.25 0.25 1.17
CA ASN A 144 10.08 1.43 1.05
C ASN A 144 9.41 2.66 1.67
N LYS A 145 9.89 3.07 2.86
CA LYS A 145 9.39 4.26 3.57
C LYS A 145 9.46 5.54 2.73
N LYS A 146 10.37 5.63 1.75
CA LYS A 146 10.49 6.82 0.90
C LYS A 146 9.29 7.06 -0.01
N ASN A 147 8.48 6.03 -0.26
CA ASN A 147 7.32 6.10 -1.15
C ASN A 147 6.06 6.62 -0.44
N TYR A 148 6.10 6.73 0.89
CA TYR A 148 4.98 7.22 1.68
C TYR A 148 4.98 8.74 1.69
N ILE A 149 3.79 9.31 1.85
CA ILE A 149 3.60 10.76 2.01
C ILE A 149 4.46 11.28 3.17
N LYS A 150 5.10 12.42 2.93
CA LYS A 150 6.03 13.06 3.86
C LYS A 150 5.43 14.35 4.39
N GLU A 151 5.91 14.76 5.55
CA GLU A 151 5.54 16.05 6.13
C GLU A 151 5.87 17.17 5.16
N GLY A 152 4.91 18.06 4.92
CA GLY A 152 5.06 19.18 3.98
C GLY A 152 5.11 18.79 2.50
N ASP A 153 4.60 17.60 2.13
CA ASP A 153 4.43 17.22 0.73
C ASP A 153 3.56 18.27 -0.01
N PRO A 154 4.01 18.84 -1.15
CA PRO A 154 3.33 19.97 -1.80
C PRO A 154 1.88 19.70 -2.20
N GLU A 155 1.52 18.43 -2.46
CA GLU A 155 0.16 18.08 -2.90
C GLU A 155 -0.86 18.05 -1.76
N THR A 156 -0.39 17.76 -0.54
CA THR A 156 -1.26 17.50 0.61
C THR A 156 -1.07 18.50 1.76
N LEU A 157 0.13 19.08 1.89
CA LEU A 157 0.56 19.96 2.97
C LEU A 157 0.35 19.36 4.38
N TRP A 158 0.36 18.03 4.49
CA TRP A 158 0.11 17.35 5.75
C TRP A 158 1.23 17.56 6.75
N GLU A 159 0.82 17.79 8.00
CA GLU A 159 1.70 17.75 9.14
C GLU A 159 1.97 16.30 9.55
N LYS A 160 2.96 16.09 10.41
CA LYS A 160 3.32 14.75 10.87
C LYS A 160 2.15 14.05 11.56
N GLU A 161 1.36 14.78 12.32
CA GLU A 161 0.19 14.32 13.04
C GLU A 161 -0.88 13.79 12.08
N ASP A 162 -1.09 14.45 10.94
CA ASP A 162 -2.03 14.01 9.91
C ASP A 162 -1.60 12.69 9.30
N ILE A 163 -0.31 12.56 8.97
CA ILE A 163 0.26 11.33 8.41
C ILE A 163 0.10 10.18 9.42
N GLU A 164 0.43 10.40 10.68
CA GLU A 164 0.26 9.39 11.73
C GLU A 164 -1.21 9.02 11.92
N GLN A 165 -2.12 9.97 11.85
CA GLN A 165 -3.54 9.69 12.01
C GLN A 165 -4.11 8.93 10.80
N ASN A 166 -3.69 9.26 9.58
CA ASN A 166 -4.04 8.53 8.37
C ASN A 166 -3.60 7.06 8.44
N MET A 167 -2.41 6.80 8.99
CA MET A 167 -1.93 5.44 9.28
C MET A 167 -2.79 4.72 10.32
N LYS A 168 -3.22 5.40 11.39
CA LYS A 168 -4.11 4.82 12.42
C LYS A 168 -5.48 4.49 11.85
N ASP A 169 -6.08 5.41 11.10
CA ASP A 169 -7.40 5.21 10.51
C ASP A 169 -7.37 4.05 9.50
N TYR A 170 -6.32 3.96 8.68
CA TYR A 170 -6.14 2.83 7.78
C TYR A 170 -6.05 1.50 8.54
N LEU A 171 -5.32 1.43 9.66
CA LEU A 171 -5.24 0.23 10.48
C LEU A 171 -6.60 -0.19 11.03
N GLU A 172 -7.40 0.78 11.47
CA GLU A 172 -8.69 0.54 12.12
C GLU A 172 -9.81 0.23 11.13
N TYR A 173 -9.92 1.01 10.04
CA TYR A 173 -11.08 0.98 9.13
C TYR A 173 -10.76 0.47 7.73
N GLY A 174 -9.49 0.27 7.38
CA GLY A 174 -9.05 -0.05 6.00
C GLY A 174 -9.17 1.11 5.01
N LYS A 175 -9.63 2.27 5.50
CA LYS A 175 -9.77 3.55 4.80
C LYS A 175 -9.68 4.67 5.83
N ILE A 176 -9.67 5.93 5.40
CA ILE A 176 -9.67 7.03 6.36
C ILE A 176 -11.07 7.31 6.92
N ASP A 177 -11.15 7.70 8.19
CA ASP A 177 -12.40 8.17 8.80
C ASP A 177 -12.74 9.57 8.29
N TYR A 178 -13.71 9.63 7.38
CA TYR A 178 -14.20 10.88 6.78
C TYR A 178 -14.73 11.90 7.80
N ARG A 179 -15.15 11.44 8.99
CA ARG A 179 -15.71 12.31 10.04
C ARG A 179 -14.70 13.30 10.59
N ARG A 180 -13.41 13.09 10.33
CA ARG A 180 -12.34 14.03 10.70
C ARG A 180 -12.32 15.30 9.85
N PHE A 181 -12.98 15.30 8.71
CA PHE A 181 -13.00 16.42 7.75
C PHE A 181 -14.37 17.14 7.70
N LEU A 182 -15.28 16.79 8.62
CA LEU A 182 -16.61 17.40 8.79
C LEU A 182 -16.64 18.24 10.07
#